data_AF-A0A9E6XYW9-F1
#
_entry.id   AF-A0A9E6XYW9-F1
#
_cell.length_a   1.000
_cell.length_b   1.000
_cell.length_c   1.000
_cell.angle_alpha   90.00
_cell.angle_beta   90.00
_cell.angle_gamma   90.00
#
_symmetry.space_group_name_H-M   'P 1'
#
loop_
_entity.id
_entity.type
_entity.pdbx_description
1 polymer ?
#
loop_
_entity_poly.entity_id
_entity_poly.type
_entity_poly.pdbx_seq_one_letter_code
_entity_poly.pdbx_strand_id
1 'polypeptide(L)'
;MILKFTRTWLPAIVVAAGVILWLIDPSVDTAEGAAGIIGAGLSIWLLNVLFRIGVKGDAERDAELEARDYFDRHGHWPDQAPKQPADPSGDGGNGPAKPGSPHRDARTAPRARRPRD
;
A
#
# COMPACT_ATOMS: atom_id res chain seq x y z
N MET A 1 -13.46 -2.26 13.81
CA MET A 1 -14.49 -1.22 13.57
C MET A 1 -14.21 0.08 14.33
N ILE A 2 -13.78 0.01 15.59
CA ILE A 2 -13.49 1.20 16.44
C ILE A 2 -12.48 2.19 15.83
N LEU A 3 -11.41 1.70 15.18
CA LEU A 3 -10.36 2.55 14.56
C LEU A 3 -10.85 3.33 13.32
N LYS A 4 -11.77 2.75 12.54
CA LYS A 4 -12.42 3.46 11.42
C LYS A 4 -13.39 4.50 11.95
N PHE A 5 -14.09 4.19 13.05
CA PHE A 5 -14.98 5.14 13.69
C PHE A 5 -14.22 6.40 14.13
N THR A 6 -13.21 6.26 15.00
CA THR A 6 -12.45 7.41 15.50
C THR A 6 -11.74 8.19 14.39
N ARG A 7 -11.13 7.51 13.41
CA ARG A 7 -10.33 8.19 12.37
C ARG A 7 -11.16 8.90 11.30
N THR A 8 -12.42 8.51 11.10
CA THR A 8 -13.27 9.05 10.04
C THR A 8 -14.40 9.92 10.60
N TRP A 9 -15.01 9.50 11.71
CA TRP A 9 -16.14 10.21 12.31
C TRP A 9 -15.70 11.42 13.13
N LEU A 10 -14.57 11.37 13.83
CA LEU A 10 -14.07 12.53 14.58
C LEU A 10 -13.86 13.76 13.66
N PRO A 11 -13.06 13.69 12.59
CA PRO A 11 -12.90 14.85 11.71
C PRO A 11 -14.20 15.26 11.01
N ALA A 12 -15.05 14.29 10.62
CA ALA A 12 -16.34 14.59 10.00
C ALA A 12 -17.28 15.36 10.96
N ILE A 13 -17.34 14.97 12.24
CA ILE A 13 -18.13 15.65 13.27
C ILE A 13 -17.59 17.06 13.50
N VAL A 14 -16.27 17.25 13.54
CA VAL A 14 -15.66 18.58 13.70
C VAL A 14 -16.04 19.49 12.53
N VAL A 15 -15.92 19.02 11.28
CA VAL A 15 -16.35 19.79 10.10
C VAL A 15 -17.85 20.09 10.16
N ALA A 16 -18.67 19.09 10.48
CA ALA A 16 -20.12 19.25 10.60
C ALA A 16 -20.50 20.29 11.66
N ALA A 17 -19.80 20.32 12.81
CA ALA A 17 -20.03 21.32 13.85
C ALA A 17 -19.76 22.74 13.33
N GLY A 18 -18.66 22.95 12.60
CA GLY A 18 -18.37 24.25 11.97
C GLY A 18 -19.45 24.68 10.98
N VAL A 19 -19.91 23.75 10.13
CA VAL A 19 -21.01 24.00 9.17
C VAL A 19 -22.31 24.33 9.90
N ILE A 20 -22.67 23.58 10.95
CA ILE A 20 -23.90 23.80 11.72
C ILE A 20 -23.90 25.17 12.39
N LEU A 21 -22.78 25.57 13.00
CA LEU A 21 -22.66 26.88 13.64
C LEU A 21 -22.89 28.01 12.63
N TRP A 22 -22.30 27.90 11.44
CA TRP A 22 -22.50 28.88 10.37
C TRP A 22 -23.93 28.91 9.83
N LEU A 23 -24.63 27.76 9.78
CA LEU A 23 -26.02 27.70 9.34
C LEU A 23 -27.00 28.33 10.33
N ILE A 24 -26.68 28.36 11.63
CA ILE A 24 -27.53 28.96 12.67
C ILE A 24 -27.47 30.49 12.61
N ASP A 25 -26.28 31.05 12.41
CA ASP A 25 -26.07 32.49 12.22
C ASP A 25 -25.04 32.75 11.12
N PRO A 26 -25.47 33.05 9.88
CA PRO A 26 -24.57 33.25 8.74
C PRO A 26 -23.98 34.67 8.74
N SER A 27 -23.46 35.12 9.87
CA SER A 27 -22.71 36.37 10.00
C SER A 27 -21.24 36.20 9.61
N VAL A 28 -20.54 37.30 9.33
CA VAL A 28 -19.11 37.28 8.97
C VAL A 28 -18.26 36.76 10.13
N ASP A 29 -18.58 37.17 11.36
CA ASP A 29 -17.88 36.73 12.57
C ASP A 29 -18.04 35.20 12.78
N THR A 30 -19.26 34.68 12.60
CA THR A 30 -19.51 33.24 12.69
C THR A 30 -18.86 32.48 11.54
N ALA A 31 -18.75 33.07 10.34
CA ALA A 31 -18.07 32.46 9.21
C ALA A 31 -16.55 32.29 9.47
N GLU A 32 -15.89 33.27 10.10
CA GLU A 32 -14.46 33.15 10.47
C GLU A 32 -14.25 32.03 11.49
N GLY A 33 -15.09 31.98 12.54
CA GLY A 33 -15.05 30.90 13.53
C GLY A 33 -15.31 29.52 12.92
N ALA A 34 -16.32 29.42 12.05
CA ALA A 34 -16.65 28.19 11.34
C ALA A 34 -15.52 27.72 10.41
N ALA A 35 -14.86 28.65 9.69
CA ALA A 35 -13.72 28.33 8.84
C ALA A 35 -12.56 27.74 9.67
N GLY A 36 -12.30 28.27 10.87
CA GLY A 36 -11.32 27.71 11.79
C GLY A 36 -11.64 26.27 12.21
N ILE A 37 -12.90 26.01 12.59
CA ILE A 37 -13.37 24.68 13.00
C ILE A 37 -13.30 23.69 11.83
N ILE A 38 -13.77 24.09 10.65
CA ILE A 38 -13.72 23.27 9.43
C ILE A 38 -12.26 22.97 9.08
N GLY A 39 -11.39 23.98 9.12
CA GLY A 39 -9.95 23.84 8.88
C GLY A 39 -9.29 22.85 9.83
N ALA A 40 -9.64 22.90 11.11
CA ALA A 40 -9.15 21.93 12.11
C ALA A 40 -9.62 20.50 11.78
N GLY A 41 -10.90 20.31 11.44
CA GLY A 41 -11.44 19.00 11.07
C GLY A 41 -10.78 18.42 9.82
N LEU A 42 -10.56 19.25 8.79
CA LEU A 42 -9.84 18.86 7.57
C LEU A 42 -8.37 18.53 7.84
N SER A 43 -7.71 19.29 8.72
CA SER A 43 -6.32 19.03 9.12
C SER A 43 -6.17 17.69 9.83
N ILE A 44 -7.08 17.38 10.77
CA ILE A 44 -7.13 16.07 11.45
C ILE A 44 -7.31 14.94 10.44
N TRP A 45 -8.23 15.11 9.48
CA TRP A 45 -8.45 14.13 8.43
C TRP A 45 -7.21 13.92 7.56
N LEU A 46 -6.59 15.00 7.11
CA LEU A 46 -5.37 14.97 6.29
C LEU A 46 -4.22 14.27 7.01
N LEU A 47 -4.01 14.57 8.30
CA LEU A 47 -2.98 13.90 9.09
C LEU A 47 -3.23 12.40 9.19
N ASN A 48 -4.48 11.97 9.41
CA ASN A 48 -4.84 10.54 9.40
C ASN A 48 -4.54 9.88 8.05
N VAL A 49 -4.77 10.58 6.93
CA VAL A 49 -4.44 10.09 5.59
C VAL A 49 -2.94 9.94 5.43
N LEU A 50 -2.16 10.94 5.81
CA LEU A 50 -0.70 10.92 5.68
C LEU A 50 -0.07 9.82 6.53
N PHE A 51 -0.54 9.62 7.76
CA PHE A 51 -0.10 8.51 8.62
C PHE A 51 -0.35 7.15 7.97
N ARG A 52 -1.50 6.96 7.32
CA ARG A 52 -1.81 5.70 6.63
C ARG A 52 -0.84 5.42 5.48
N ILE A 53 -0.49 6.46 4.72
CA ILE A 53 0.47 6.35 3.62
C ILE A 53 1.85 6.01 4.19
N GLY A 54 2.28 6.70 5.25
CA GLY A 54 3.56 6.45 5.91
C GLY A 54 3.70 5.03 6.47
N VAL A 55 2.69 4.55 7.20
CA VAL A 55 2.70 3.18 7.77
C VAL A 55 2.71 2.11 6.68
N LYS A 56 2.06 2.34 5.54
CA LYS A 56 2.11 1.39 4.42
C LYS A 56 3.53 1.28 3.85
N GLY A 57 4.25 2.40 3.75
CA GLY A 57 5.64 2.40 3.28
C GLY A 57 6.63 1.76 4.24
N ASP A 58 6.34 1.79 5.55
CA ASP A 58 7.18 1.15 6.57
C ASP A 58 7.23 -0.37 6.39
N ALA A 59 6.07 -1.00 6.09
CA ALA A 59 6.01 -2.43 5.80
C ALA A 59 6.80 -2.84 4.55
N GLU A 60 6.85 -1.99 3.52
CA GLU A 60 7.66 -2.23 2.33
C GLU A 60 9.16 -2.13 2.64
N ARG A 61 9.55 -1.21 3.52
CA ARG A 61 10.93 -1.09 4.02
C ARG A 61 11.34 -2.29 4.86
N ASP A 62 10.47 -2.76 5.75
CA ASP A 62 10.73 -3.95 6.58
C ASP A 62 10.91 -5.19 5.71
N ALA A 63 10.06 -5.36 4.68
CA ALA A 63 10.19 -6.47 3.74
C ALA A 63 11.50 -6.41 2.94
N GLU A 64 11.97 -5.21 2.56
CA GLU A 64 13.27 -5.04 1.91
C GLU A 64 14.43 -5.35 2.87
N LEU A 65 14.34 -4.91 4.13
CA LEU A 65 15.34 -5.22 5.14
C LEU A 65 15.43 -6.73 5.39
N GLU A 66 14.31 -7.42 5.49
CA GLU A 66 14.26 -8.88 5.63
C GLU A 66 14.88 -9.60 4.42
N ALA A 67 14.58 -9.12 3.21
CA ALA A 67 15.15 -9.70 1.99
C ALA A 67 16.68 -9.52 1.90
N ARG A 68 17.21 -8.38 2.39
CA ARG A 68 18.65 -8.14 2.48
C ARG A 68 19.31 -9.04 3.51
N ASP A 69 18.72 -9.17 4.69
CA ASP A 69 19.21 -10.06 5.75
C ASP A 69 19.23 -11.53 5.29
N TYR A 70 18.23 -11.92 4.49
CA TYR A 70 18.20 -13.23 3.83
C TYR A 70 19.35 -13.39 2.83
N PHE A 71 19.59 -12.40 1.96
CA PHE A 71 20.67 -12.43 0.99
C PHE A 71 22.05 -12.54 1.66
N ASP A 72 22.29 -11.78 2.72
CA ASP A 72 23.56 -11.81 3.45
C ASP A 72 23.82 -13.20 4.09
N ARG A 73 22.76 -13.89 4.51
CA ARG A 73 22.85 -15.23 5.10
C ARG A 73 22.97 -16.36 4.07
N HIS A 74 22.28 -16.25 2.94
CA HIS A 74 22.13 -17.37 1.97
C HIS A 74 22.89 -17.17 0.65
N GLY A 75 23.36 -15.95 0.37
CA GLY A 75 24.04 -15.58 -0.88
C GLY A 75 23.13 -15.50 -2.10
N HIS A 76 21.80 -15.60 -1.92
CA HIS A 76 20.80 -15.44 -2.96
C HIS A 76 19.56 -14.76 -2.41
N TRP A 77 18.77 -14.14 -3.29
CA TRP A 77 17.53 -13.49 -2.89
C TRP A 77 16.42 -14.52 -2.58
N PRO A 78 15.46 -14.19 -1.70
CA PRO A 78 14.40 -15.12 -1.30
C PRO A 78 13.45 -15.51 -2.45
N ASP A 79 13.29 -14.67 -3.47
CA ASP A 79 12.52 -14.97 -4.69
C ASP A 79 13.24 -15.94 -5.64
N GLN A 80 14.55 -16.10 -5.48
CA GLN A 80 15.38 -17.04 -6.24
C GLN A 80 15.56 -18.38 -5.52
N ALA A 81 15.12 -18.48 -4.27
CA ALA A 81 15.06 -19.76 -3.57
C ALA A 81 14.26 -20.75 -4.43
N PRO A 82 14.75 -21.98 -4.65
CA PRO A 82 13.97 -23.00 -5.34
C PRO A 82 12.64 -23.12 -4.61
N LYS A 83 11.52 -22.88 -5.31
CA LYS A 83 10.18 -23.12 -4.75
C LYS A 83 10.18 -24.57 -4.29
N GLN A 84 10.18 -24.77 -2.97
CA GLN A 84 10.16 -26.11 -2.41
C GLN A 84 8.91 -26.77 -2.99
N PRO A 85 9.06 -27.85 -3.79
CA PRO A 85 7.90 -28.50 -4.38
C PRO A 85 6.98 -28.90 -3.23
N ALA A 86 5.69 -28.56 -3.38
CA ALA A 86 4.67 -28.91 -2.41
C ALA A 86 4.86 -30.38 -2.01
N ASP A 87 4.91 -30.62 -0.70
CA ASP A 87 5.04 -31.94 -0.12
C ASP A 87 4.05 -32.90 -0.82
N PRO A 88 4.52 -33.97 -1.50
CA PRO A 88 3.64 -34.92 -2.17
C PRO A 88 2.90 -35.85 -1.19
N SER A 89 3.03 -35.64 0.13
CA SER A 89 2.43 -36.49 1.15
C SER A 89 1.04 -35.98 1.56
N GLY A 90 0.09 -36.02 0.62
CA GLY A 90 -1.26 -35.53 0.89
C GLY A 90 -2.30 -35.89 -0.18
N ASP A 91 -2.52 -37.19 -0.34
CA ASP A 91 -3.78 -37.82 -0.74
C ASP A 91 -4.36 -37.52 -2.15
N GLY A 92 -4.75 -38.59 -2.85
CA GLY A 92 -5.08 -38.62 -4.26
C GLY A 92 -6.41 -37.94 -4.61
N GLY A 93 -6.43 -37.26 -5.76
CA GLY A 93 -7.65 -36.63 -6.26
C GLY A 93 -7.52 -36.12 -7.70
N ASN A 94 -7.84 -36.98 -8.64
CA ASN A 94 -8.00 -36.80 -10.09
C ASN A 94 -8.42 -35.38 -10.55
N GLY A 95 -7.65 -34.74 -11.44
CA GLY A 95 -8.00 -33.50 -12.14
C GLY A 95 -7.32 -33.42 -13.52
N PRO A 96 -8.02 -32.99 -14.59
CA PRO A 96 -7.62 -33.29 -15.96
C PRO A 96 -6.40 -32.49 -16.42
N ALA A 97 -5.55 -33.16 -17.20
CA ALA A 97 -4.43 -32.57 -17.92
C ALA A 97 -4.90 -31.36 -18.75
N LYS A 98 -4.37 -30.16 -18.43
CA LYS A 98 -4.53 -29.00 -19.30
C LYS A 98 -3.56 -29.12 -20.49
N PRO A 99 -4.03 -29.03 -21.74
CA PRO A 99 -3.17 -29.08 -22.93
C PRO A 99 -2.28 -27.84 -23.00
N GLY A 100 -1.08 -28.01 -23.56
CA GLY A 100 -0.06 -26.98 -23.64
C GLY A 100 -0.43 -25.77 -24.47
N SER A 101 0.15 -24.62 -24.08
CA SER A 101 0.21 -23.41 -24.89
C SER A 101 1.67 -23.05 -25.13
N PRO A 102 2.15 -23.05 -26.39
CA PRO A 102 3.48 -22.57 -26.74
C PRO A 102 3.42 -21.04 -26.87
N HIS A 103 4.08 -20.30 -25.98
CA HIS A 103 4.23 -18.86 -26.15
C HIS A 103 5.68 -18.41 -25.91
N ARG A 104 6.47 -18.62 -26.97
CA ARG A 104 7.40 -17.68 -27.60
C ARG A 104 8.51 -17.07 -26.72
N ASP A 105 9.69 -17.65 -26.88
CA ASP A 105 10.99 -17.10 -26.52
C ASP A 105 11.23 -15.71 -27.09
N ALA A 106 11.48 -14.74 -26.21
CA ALA A 106 12.02 -13.42 -26.55
C ALA A 106 13.48 -13.28 -26.08
N ARG A 107 14.30 -14.33 -26.27
CA ARG A 107 15.75 -14.30 -26.06
C ARG A 107 16.51 -14.69 -27.31
N THR A 108 16.55 -13.78 -28.27
CA THR A 108 17.57 -13.78 -29.33
C THR A 108 17.83 -12.36 -29.82
N ALA A 109 18.79 -11.69 -29.18
CA ALA A 109 19.48 -10.54 -29.77
C ALA A 109 21.00 -10.77 -29.62
N PRO A 110 21.77 -10.90 -30.72
CA PRO A 110 23.21 -11.16 -30.65
C PRO A 110 24.01 -9.93 -30.24
N ARG A 111 25.04 -10.18 -29.44
CA ARG A 111 26.12 -9.28 -29.02
C ARG A 111 26.84 -8.66 -30.23
N ALA A 112 26.95 -7.33 -30.29
CA ALA A 112 27.95 -6.64 -31.11
C ALA A 112 28.96 -5.93 -30.18
N ARG A 113 30.16 -6.50 -30.08
CA ARG A 113 31.33 -5.85 -29.46
C ARG A 113 31.79 -4.70 -30.37
N ARG A 114 31.92 -3.48 -29.83
CA ARG A 114 32.66 -2.41 -30.53
C ARG A 114 34.16 -2.56 -30.25
N PRO A 115 35.04 -2.51 -31.26
CA PRO A 115 36.47 -2.28 -31.04
C PRO A 115 36.69 -0.82 -30.61
N ARG A 116 37.63 -0.62 -29.68
CA ARG A 116 38.18 0.70 -29.33
C ARG A 116 39.43 0.90 -30.18
N ASP A 117 39.41 1.94 -31.00
CA ASP A 117 40.59 2.56 -31.57
C ASP A 117 41.00 3.76 -30.70
#